data_AF-A0A4U0WLV3-F1
#
_entry.id   AF-A0A4U0WLV3-F1
#
_cell.length_a   1.000
_cell.length_b   1.000
_cell.length_c   1.000
_cell.angle_alpha   90.00
_cell.angle_beta   90.00
_cell.angle_gamma   90.00
#
_symmetry.space_group_name_H-M   'P 1'
#
loop_
_entity.id
_entity.type
_entity.pdbx_description
1 polymer ?
#
loop_
_entity_poly.entity_id
_entity_poly.type
_entity_poly.pdbx_seq_one_letter_code
_entity_poly.pdbx_strand_id
1 'polypeptide(L)'
;MWEGTGNNYAYLVTDDKTKDAVIIDPANPPEVLPALKKATDGGVKLKSIINTHHLPLTHPGHHDHAGGNAEMLKSYSVPIIGGKDCDKVSKTPHHGETFTIGDSIKVKALHTP
;
A
#
# COMPACT_ATOMS: atom_id res chain seq x y z
N MET A 1 11.08 10.52 2.77
CA MET A 1 9.77 10.85 3.38
C MET A 1 9.15 11.91 2.47
N TRP A 2 8.03 11.61 1.82
CA TRP A 2 7.41 12.47 0.80
C TRP A 2 6.01 12.88 1.26
N GLU A 3 5.71 14.18 1.23
CA GLU A 3 4.44 14.76 1.70
C GLU A 3 3.57 15.11 0.49
N GLY A 4 2.37 14.56 0.45
CA GLY A 4 1.35 14.98 -0.51
C GLY A 4 0.65 16.27 -0.11
N THR A 5 -0.34 16.69 -0.90
CA THR A 5 -1.20 17.85 -0.59
C THR A 5 -2.08 17.68 0.66
N GLY A 6 -2.05 16.50 1.29
CA GLY A 6 -2.33 16.27 2.71
C GLY A 6 -1.11 15.62 3.35
N ASN A 7 -0.96 15.72 4.68
CA ASN A 7 0.18 15.19 5.46
C ASN A 7 0.25 13.64 5.49
N ASN A 8 -0.09 12.97 4.39
CA ASN A 8 -0.13 11.54 4.21
C ASN A 8 1.17 11.08 3.58
N TYR A 9 1.75 10.03 4.17
CA TYR A 9 2.94 9.37 3.65
C TYR A 9 2.58 8.03 3.03
N ALA A 10 3.12 7.77 1.85
CA ALA A 10 3.18 6.42 1.28
C ALA A 10 4.58 5.83 1.48
N TYR A 11 4.66 4.53 1.75
CA TYR A 11 5.94 3.85 2.03
C TYR A 11 6.17 2.70 1.06
N LEU A 12 7.21 2.81 0.24
CA LEU A 12 7.70 1.68 -0.56
C LEU A 12 8.67 0.87 0.31
N VAL A 13 8.27 -0.34 0.68
CA VAL A 13 9.10 -1.28 1.44
C VAL A 13 9.58 -2.35 0.48
N THR A 14 10.89 -2.45 0.31
CA THR A 14 11.53 -3.35 -0.66
C THR A 14 12.48 -4.29 0.06
N ASP A 15 12.36 -5.59 -0.20
CA ASP A 15 13.37 -6.57 0.18
C ASP A 15 14.58 -6.44 -0.74
N ASP A 16 15.75 -6.13 -0.17
CA ASP A 16 16.93 -5.86 -0.99
C ASP A 16 17.45 -7.06 -1.77
N LYS A 17 17.21 -8.27 -1.27
CA LYS A 17 17.69 -9.52 -1.84
C LYS A 17 16.88 -9.93 -3.07
N THR A 18 15.55 -9.94 -2.97
CA THR A 18 14.66 -10.38 -4.07
C THR A 18 14.16 -9.23 -4.95
N LYS A 19 14.25 -8.01 -4.43
CA LYS A 19 13.60 -6.78 -4.94
C LYS A 19 12.08 -6.82 -4.91
N ASP A 20 11.48 -7.78 -4.21
CA ASP A 20 10.05 -7.79 -3.96
C ASP A 20 9.68 -6.65 -3.03
N ALA A 21 8.59 -5.96 -3.34
CA ALA A 21 8.18 -4.78 -2.61
C ALA A 21 6.68 -4.69 -2.41
N VAL A 22 6.30 -3.91 -1.41
CA VAL A 22 4.93 -3.47 -1.17
C VAL A 22 4.89 -1.96 -1.06
N ILE A 23 3.77 -1.36 -1.48
CA ILE A 23 3.51 0.06 -1.25
C ILE A 23 2.42 0.19 -0.20
N ILE A 24 2.72 0.93 0.87
CA ILE A 24 1.80 1.15 2.00
C ILE A 24 1.13 2.51 1.82
N ASP A 25 -0.20 2.54 1.96
CA ASP A 25 -1.07 3.72 1.91
C ASP A 25 -0.85 4.67 0.71
N PRO A 26 -0.90 4.19 -0.55
CA PRO A 26 -0.73 5.03 -1.73
C PRO A 26 -1.99 5.87 -2.04
N ALA A 27 -2.38 6.75 -1.11
CA ALA A 27 -3.63 7.50 -1.14
C ALA A 27 -3.77 8.46 -2.33
N ASN A 28 -2.66 9.00 -2.84
CA ASN A 28 -2.63 9.99 -3.91
C ASN A 28 -1.82 9.51 -5.13
N PRO A 29 -2.44 8.77 -6.07
CA PRO A 29 -1.76 8.19 -7.23
C PRO A 29 -0.95 9.18 -8.08
N PRO A 30 -1.43 10.41 -8.41
CA PRO A 30 -0.63 11.39 -9.14
C PRO A 30 0.75 11.68 -8.54
N GLU A 31 0.89 11.63 -7.21
CA GLU A 31 2.16 11.84 -6.52
C GLU A 31 2.96 10.55 -6.33
N VAL A 32 2.28 9.41 -6.13
CA VAL A 32 2.92 8.12 -5.86
C VAL A 32 3.41 7.43 -7.14
N LEU A 33 2.62 7.44 -8.21
CA LEU A 33 2.89 6.69 -9.44
C LEU A 33 4.22 7.07 -10.10
N PRO A 34 4.65 8.35 -10.19
CA PRO A 34 5.95 8.68 -10.78
C PRO A 34 7.14 8.07 -10.03
N ALA A 35 7.11 8.14 -8.69
CA ALA A 35 8.16 7.57 -7.85
C ALA A 35 8.16 6.04 -7.87
N LEU A 36 6.97 5.43 -7.79
CA LEU A 36 6.80 3.99 -7.88
C LEU A 36 7.25 3.46 -9.25
N LYS A 37 6.89 4.15 -10.34
CA LYS A 37 7.34 3.80 -11.69
C LYS A 37 8.85 3.82 -11.81
N LYS A 38 9.51 4.88 -11.32
CA LYS A 38 10.97 4.97 -11.29
C LYS A 38 11.61 3.80 -10.55
N ALA A 39 11.04 3.40 -9.41
CA ALA A 39 11.52 2.26 -8.65
C ALA A 39 11.32 0.93 -9.41
N THR A 40 10.15 0.72 -10.02
CA THR A 40 9.86 -0.51 -10.77
C THR A 40 10.67 -0.62 -12.07
N ASP A 41 10.89 0.49 -12.77
CA ASP A 41 11.81 0.55 -13.91
C ASP A 41 13.26 0.21 -13.48
N GLY A 42 13.61 0.51 -12.22
CA GLY A 42 14.89 0.15 -11.59
C GLY A 42 14.98 -1.28 -11.05
N GLY A 43 13.99 -2.13 -11.31
CA GLY A 43 14.00 -3.56 -10.96
C GLY A 43 13.25 -3.93 -9.68
N VAL A 44 12.60 -2.97 -9.01
CA VAL A 44 11.67 -3.27 -7.92
C VAL A 44 10.45 -4.02 -8.45
N LYS A 45 10.05 -5.09 -7.77
CA LYS A 45 8.92 -5.94 -8.13
C LYS A 45 7.79 -5.70 -7.14
N LEU A 46 6.85 -4.83 -7.50
CA LEU A 46 5.68 -4.60 -6.66
C LEU A 46 4.82 -5.87 -6.58
N LYS A 47 4.58 -6.36 -5.37
CA LYS A 47 3.82 -7.59 -5.09
C LYS A 47 2.44 -7.35 -4.52
N SER A 48 2.26 -6.27 -3.77
CA SER A 48 0.98 -5.90 -3.19
C SER A 48 0.92 -4.43 -2.80
N ILE A 49 -0.30 -3.92 -2.67
CA ILE A 49 -0.60 -2.68 -1.97
C ILE A 49 -1.06 -3.04 -0.56
N ILE A 50 -0.62 -2.30 0.46
CA ILE A 50 -1.08 -2.46 1.84
C ILE A 50 -1.79 -1.19 2.27
N ASN A 51 -3.02 -1.30 2.80
CA ASN A 51 -3.70 -0.19 3.45
C ASN A 51 -3.78 -0.44 4.96
N THR A 52 -3.39 0.54 5.76
CA THR A 52 -3.38 0.44 7.24
C THR A 52 -4.79 0.50 7.83
N HIS A 53 -5.65 1.37 7.27
CA HIS A 53 -7.04 1.52 7.67
C HIS A 53 -7.91 1.88 6.46
N HIS A 54 -9.23 1.75 6.67
CA HIS A 54 -10.22 2.23 5.72
C HIS A 54 -10.61 3.67 6.07
N LEU A 55 -11.06 4.40 5.07
CA LEU A 55 -11.59 5.75 5.22
C LEU A 55 -12.87 5.73 6.07
N PRO A 56 -13.03 6.61 7.07
CA PRO A 56 -14.36 6.92 7.57
C PRO A 56 -15.15 7.62 6.44
N LEU A 57 -16.28 7.04 6.04
CA LEU A 57 -17.23 7.60 5.06
C LEU A 57 -17.80 8.98 5.44
N THR A 58 -17.37 9.57 6.56
CA THR A 58 -17.94 10.77 7.16
C THR A 58 -17.32 12.08 6.67
N HIS A 59 -16.31 12.07 5.80
CA HIS A 59 -15.78 13.29 5.16
C HIS A 59 -15.76 13.15 3.62
N PRO A 60 -16.80 13.63 2.92
CA PRO A 60 -16.79 13.70 1.46
C PRO A 60 -15.75 14.75 1.03
N GLY A 61 -14.54 14.30 0.69
CA GLY A 61 -13.45 15.17 0.21
C GLY A 61 -12.05 14.77 0.66
N HIS A 62 -11.91 13.92 1.69
CA HIS A 62 -10.60 13.38 2.08
C HIS A 62 -10.48 11.95 1.56
N HIS A 63 -9.67 11.76 0.53
CA HIS A 63 -9.30 10.44 0.02
C HIS A 63 -8.11 9.89 0.81
N ASP A 64 -8.24 9.67 2.12
CA ASP A 64 -7.14 9.17 2.92
C ASP A 64 -6.93 7.63 2.80
N HIS A 65 -5.65 7.25 2.80
CA HIS A 65 -5.02 5.92 2.79
C HIS A 65 -5.43 4.86 1.74
N ALA A 66 -6.72 4.59 1.53
CA ALA A 66 -7.23 3.62 0.54
C ALA A 66 -7.83 4.29 -0.71
N GLY A 67 -8.00 5.63 -0.71
CA GLY A 67 -8.64 6.37 -1.80
C GLY A 67 -7.93 6.29 -3.16
N GLY A 68 -6.66 5.91 -3.18
CA GLY A 68 -5.88 5.73 -4.41
C GLY A 68 -5.98 4.33 -5.03
N ASN A 69 -6.56 3.34 -4.34
CA ASN A 69 -6.46 1.93 -4.72
C ASN A 69 -6.96 1.65 -6.15
N ALA A 70 -8.15 2.14 -6.51
CA ALA A 70 -8.73 1.91 -7.82
C ALA A 70 -7.87 2.46 -8.97
N GLU A 71 -7.21 3.60 -8.77
CA GLU A 71 -6.31 4.21 -9.76
C GLU A 71 -4.95 3.50 -9.81
N MET A 72 -4.39 3.14 -8.65
CA MET A 72 -3.14 2.38 -8.56
C MET A 72 -3.27 1.04 -9.31
N LEU A 73 -4.41 0.37 -9.19
CA LEU A 73 -4.69 -0.90 -9.87
C LEU A 73 -4.76 -0.79 -11.40
N LYS A 74 -5.02 0.40 -11.96
CA LYS A 74 -4.94 0.61 -13.43
C LYS A 74 -3.51 0.49 -13.94
N SER A 75 -2.52 0.82 -13.09
CA SER A 75 -1.10 0.77 -13.43
C SER A 75 -0.44 -0.54 -12.97
N TYR A 76 -0.87 -1.08 -11.83
CA TYR A 76 -0.27 -2.25 -11.20
C TYR A 76 -1.35 -3.25 -10.76
N SER A 77 -1.46 -4.37 -11.48
CA SER A 77 -2.38 -5.45 -11.14
C SER A 77 -1.79 -6.35 -10.04
N VAL A 78 -1.96 -5.94 -8.79
CA VAL A 78 -1.46 -6.64 -7.59
C VAL A 78 -2.55 -6.74 -6.53
N PRO A 79 -2.51 -7.75 -5.63
CA PRO A 79 -3.44 -7.83 -4.51
C PRO A 79 -3.33 -6.63 -3.57
N ILE A 80 -4.47 -6.27 -2.98
CA ILE A 80 -4.55 -5.31 -1.87
C ILE A 80 -4.74 -6.07 -0.57
N ILE A 81 -3.87 -5.80 0.40
CA ILE A 81 -3.90 -6.30 1.77
C ILE A 81 -4.36 -5.16 2.69
N GLY A 82 -5.39 -5.37 3.51
CA GLY A 82 -5.87 -4.30 4.39
C GLY A 82 -7.02 -4.72 5.28
N GLY A 83 -7.60 -3.75 5.99
CA GLY A 83 -8.82 -3.95 6.76
C GLY A 83 -9.99 -4.38 5.87
N LYS A 84 -10.98 -5.09 6.45
CA LYS A 84 -12.13 -5.65 5.72
C LYS A 84 -12.94 -4.62 4.91
N ASP A 85 -12.93 -3.37 5.36
CA ASP A 85 -13.70 -2.28 4.76
C ASP A 85 -12.85 -1.40 3.82
N CYS A 86 -11.60 -1.77 3.54
CA CYS A 86 -10.75 -1.06 2.58
C CYS A 86 -11.23 -1.28 1.13
N ASP A 87 -11.20 -0.23 0.31
CA ASP A 87 -11.59 -0.34 -1.10
C ASP A 87 -10.70 -1.34 -1.84
N LYS A 88 -11.32 -2.20 -2.67
CA LYS A 88 -10.66 -3.26 -3.46
C LYS A 88 -9.83 -4.27 -2.65
N VAL A 89 -10.04 -4.39 -1.34
CA VAL A 89 -9.30 -5.36 -0.51
C VAL A 89 -9.47 -6.79 -1.04
N SER A 90 -8.35 -7.50 -1.16
CA SER A 90 -8.30 -8.89 -1.62
C SER A 90 -7.89 -9.86 -0.52
N LYS A 91 -7.22 -9.36 0.52
CA LYS A 91 -6.83 -10.12 1.71
C LYS A 91 -6.94 -9.26 2.96
N THR A 92 -7.61 -9.78 3.99
CA THR A 92 -7.67 -9.16 5.31
C THR A 92 -6.94 -10.05 6.31
N PRO A 93 -5.70 -9.70 6.73
CA PRO A 93 -4.94 -10.53 7.66
C PRO A 93 -5.54 -10.47 9.07
N HIS A 94 -5.52 -11.61 9.78
CA HIS A 94 -5.95 -11.65 11.18
C HIS A 94 -4.93 -10.97 12.11
N HIS A 95 -5.37 -10.57 13.31
CA HIS A 95 -4.44 -10.07 14.33
C HIS A 95 -3.36 -11.14 14.62
N GLY A 96 -2.10 -10.74 14.55
CA GLY A 96 -0.95 -11.61 14.76
C GLY A 96 -0.57 -12.46 13.54
N GLU A 97 -1.34 -12.44 12.45
CA GLU A 97 -0.97 -13.13 11.21
C GLU A 97 0.35 -12.61 10.68
N THR A 98 1.21 -13.52 10.24
CA THR A 98 2.52 -13.19 9.67
C THR A 98 2.60 -13.56 8.21
N PHE A 99 3.29 -12.73 7.43
CA PHE A 99 3.66 -13.02 6.05
C PHE A 99 5.02 -12.41 5.73
N THR A 100 5.58 -12.70 4.57
CA THR A 100 6.89 -12.18 4.15
C THR A 100 6.77 -11.23 2.96
N ILE A 101 7.72 -10.31 2.87
CA ILE A 101 8.01 -9.54 1.66
C ILE A 101 9.39 -9.99 1.20
N GLY A 102 9.44 -10.65 0.04
CA GLY A 102 10.64 -11.35 -0.39
C GLY A 102 11.10 -12.41 0.62
N ASP A 103 12.42 -12.53 0.77
CA ASP A 103 13.04 -13.56 1.60
C ASP A 103 13.40 -13.07 3.01
N SER A 104 13.59 -11.75 3.19
CA SER A 104 14.26 -11.22 4.39
C SER A 104 13.33 -10.43 5.31
N ILE A 105 12.20 -9.93 4.80
CA ILE A 105 11.29 -9.08 5.58
C ILE A 105 10.12 -9.93 6.11
N LYS A 106 9.99 -10.02 7.43
CA LYS A 106 8.82 -10.61 8.10
C LYS A 106 7.88 -9.50 8.54
N VAL A 107 6.61 -9.63 8.16
CA VAL A 107 5.53 -8.72 8.53
C VAL A 107 4.62 -9.43 9.53
N LYS A 108 4.16 -8.72 10.56
CA LYS A 108 3.14 -9.17 11.50
C LYS A 108 2.00 -8.17 11.50
N ALA A 109 0.80 -8.61 11.18
CA ALA A 109 -0.40 -7.78 11.23
C ALA A 109 -0.80 -7.51 12.69
N LEU A 110 -1.03 -6.24 13.03
CA LEU A 110 -1.49 -5.83 14.35
C LEU A 110 -2.82 -5.11 14.20
N HIS A 111 -3.91 -5.75 14.64
CA HIS A 111 -5.20 -5.08 14.78
C HIS A 111 -5.11 -4.03 15.90
N THR A 112 -5.29 -2.76 15.53
CA THR A 112 -5.15 -1.58 16.40
C THR A 112 -6.39 -0.67 16.23
N PRO A 113 -7.55 -1.06 16.80
CA PRO A 113 -8.82 -0.35 16.66
C PRO A 113 -8.90 0.94 17.48
#